data_AF-A0A3N5XML1-F1
#
_entry.id   AF-A0A3N5XML1-F1
#
_cell.length_a   1.000
_cell.length_b   1.000
_cell.length_c   1.000
_cell.angle_alpha   90.00
_cell.angle_beta   90.00
_cell.angle_gamma   90.00
#
_symmetry.space_group_name_H-M   'P 1'
#
loop_
_entity.id
_entity.type
_entity.pdbx_description
1 polymer ?
#
loop_
_entity_poly.entity_id
_entity_poly.type
_entity_poly.pdbx_seq_one_letter_code
_entity_poly.pdbx_strand_id
1 'polypeptide(L)'
;MRRLFLMVPVCMLVLGLGTALEAGIRTQCKPGAVCQHLVGVDGYVSMADGYRQYVFGFTDKTGVPDNDVLLEAEMDAQSPAPPIRVQEGQEFYLTLSTAPMKMRPDLFDAHSVHWHGFPNIAPIFDGEPMASIGTNPGASFTYYYKVPAPGTYAYHCHVEATEHMQMGMLGHVTVTPLQDGTPITYAGKTYSQFAYNDGDGSTGYDVDYALTVIGFDPNFHDANGNPTPQPLPFADMRDTYMQINGRGYPDTINTEILNPPILPDGSTGKDSQKVNALIQATQGQRILLRIMNLSTVHFSTITIPGITMKVVAKDASLLRAGDGVTNLYYDTNTLTMGGGQSADVILDTTNVPPGTYFLHTTDHGELSNNQQDFGGLMTEIVIIP
;
A
#
# COMPACT_ATOMS: atom_id res chain seq x y z
N MET A 1 -36.24 -7.09 -70.54
CA MET A 1 -36.90 -5.77 -70.69
C MET A 1 -36.55 -4.92 -69.48
N ARG A 2 -35.94 -3.76 -69.70
CA ARG A 2 -35.50 -2.81 -68.67
C ARG A 2 -36.72 -2.21 -67.94
N ARG A 3 -36.68 -2.12 -66.62
CA ARG A 3 -37.47 -1.14 -65.87
C ARG A 3 -36.52 -0.15 -65.22
N LEU A 4 -36.56 1.06 -65.77
CA LEU A 4 -35.97 2.28 -65.23
C LEU A 4 -36.91 2.79 -64.14
N PHE A 5 -36.42 3.02 -62.91
CA PHE A 5 -37.10 3.88 -61.96
C PHE A 5 -36.12 4.87 -61.34
N LEU A 6 -36.63 6.10 -61.29
CA LEU A 6 -36.02 7.39 -61.12
C LEU A 6 -35.46 7.58 -59.69
N MET A 7 -34.24 8.10 -59.58
CA MET A 7 -33.64 8.55 -58.32
C MET A 7 -34.43 9.75 -57.77
N VAL A 8 -34.85 9.65 -56.51
CA VAL A 8 -35.18 10.80 -55.65
C VAL A 8 -34.14 10.80 -54.53
N PRO A 9 -33.34 11.86 -54.34
CA PRO A 9 -32.38 11.89 -53.25
C PRO A 9 -33.15 12.14 -51.95
N VAL A 10 -33.16 11.14 -51.07
CA VAL A 10 -33.57 11.35 -49.69
C VAL A 10 -32.47 12.17 -49.03
N CYS A 11 -32.77 13.44 -48.78
CA CYS A 11 -32.00 14.32 -47.91
C CYS A 11 -31.94 13.64 -46.53
N MET A 12 -30.81 13.00 -46.22
CA MET A 12 -30.57 12.40 -44.92
C MET A 12 -30.21 13.53 -43.97
N LEU A 13 -31.17 13.88 -43.11
CA LEU A 13 -31.03 14.80 -42.01
C LEU A 13 -29.89 14.31 -41.12
N VAL A 14 -28.74 14.97 -41.18
CA VAL A 14 -27.61 14.75 -40.25
C VAL A 14 -28.02 15.35 -38.91
N LEU A 15 -28.75 14.58 -38.11
CA LEU A 15 -28.84 14.78 -36.67
C LEU A 15 -27.70 13.98 -36.05
N GLY A 16 -26.80 14.69 -35.38
CA GLY A 16 -25.60 14.16 -34.78
C GLY A 16 -25.90 13.01 -33.82
N LEU A 17 -25.53 11.81 -34.22
CA LEU A 17 -25.12 10.75 -33.33
C LEU A 17 -23.60 10.76 -33.35
N GLY A 18 -23.04 11.64 -32.52
CA GLY A 18 -21.66 11.49 -32.07
C GLY A 18 -21.51 10.09 -31.49
N THR A 19 -20.42 9.46 -31.85
CA THR A 19 -19.95 8.13 -31.45
C THR A 19 -20.04 7.92 -29.93
N ALA A 20 -21.17 7.39 -29.47
CA ALA A 20 -21.36 6.86 -28.12
C ALA A 20 -21.11 5.34 -28.09
N LEU A 21 -20.22 4.85 -28.94
CA LEU A 21 -19.80 3.44 -29.01
C LEU A 21 -18.26 3.28 -28.97
N GLU A 22 -17.58 4.28 -28.40
CA GLU A 22 -16.17 4.24 -27.99
C GLU A 22 -16.04 4.60 -26.49
N ALA A 23 -17.06 4.26 -25.70
CA ALA A 23 -16.97 4.28 -24.24
C ALA A 23 -16.40 2.94 -23.76
N GLY A 24 -15.14 2.66 -24.13
CA GLY A 24 -14.27 1.91 -23.22
C GLY A 24 -14.21 2.70 -21.91
N ILE A 25 -14.29 1.97 -20.80
CA ILE A 25 -14.37 2.33 -19.37
C ILE A 25 -13.75 3.70 -18.98
N ARG A 26 -14.20 4.83 -19.54
CA ARG A 26 -13.93 6.16 -18.98
C ARG A 26 -14.46 6.11 -17.56
N THR A 27 -13.51 5.98 -16.64
CA THR A 27 -13.63 5.81 -15.20
C THR A 27 -14.90 6.46 -14.68
N GLN A 28 -15.69 5.66 -13.96
CA GLN A 28 -16.89 6.03 -13.19
C GLN A 28 -16.58 7.03 -12.07
N CYS A 29 -15.71 8.02 -12.31
CA CYS A 29 -15.35 8.98 -11.31
C CYS A 29 -16.47 10.00 -11.18
N LYS A 30 -17.35 9.76 -10.22
CA LYS A 30 -18.41 10.69 -9.85
C LYS A 30 -17.77 12.05 -9.53
N PRO A 31 -18.33 13.18 -10.03
CA PRO A 31 -17.81 14.50 -9.69
C PRO A 31 -17.71 14.70 -8.17
N GLY A 32 -16.52 15.07 -7.69
CA GLY A 32 -16.24 15.27 -6.26
C GLY A 32 -15.83 14.01 -5.49
N ALA A 33 -15.82 12.83 -6.13
CA ALA A 33 -15.24 11.63 -5.56
C ALA A 33 -13.73 11.54 -5.85
N VAL A 34 -13.02 10.78 -5.02
CA VAL A 34 -11.63 10.38 -5.26
C VAL A 34 -11.65 9.06 -6.03
N CYS A 35 -10.81 8.95 -7.06
CA CYS A 35 -10.80 7.79 -7.94
C CYS A 35 -9.38 7.34 -8.22
N GLN A 36 -9.18 6.03 -8.23
CA GLN A 36 -7.90 5.41 -8.49
C GLN A 36 -8.09 4.16 -9.36
N HIS A 37 -7.08 3.84 -10.19
CA HIS A 37 -7.07 2.65 -11.03
C HIS A 37 -5.80 1.86 -10.71
N LEU A 38 -5.97 0.71 -10.07
CA LEU A 38 -4.89 -0.25 -9.83
C LEU A 38 -4.92 -1.37 -10.85
N VAL A 39 -3.74 -1.87 -11.20
CA VAL A 39 -3.60 -3.10 -11.97
C VAL A 39 -2.87 -4.14 -11.15
N GLY A 40 -3.46 -5.31 -10.94
CA GLY A 40 -2.76 -6.48 -10.42
C GLY A 40 -1.95 -7.13 -11.54
N VAL A 41 -0.65 -7.32 -11.31
CA VAL A 41 0.31 -7.79 -12.31
C VAL A 41 1.52 -8.46 -11.64
N ASP A 42 2.33 -9.15 -12.41
CA ASP A 42 3.64 -9.65 -11.97
C ASP A 42 4.79 -8.70 -12.32
N GLY A 43 5.96 -8.99 -11.76
CA GLY A 43 7.17 -8.22 -12.01
C GLY A 43 8.33 -8.70 -11.15
N TYR A 44 9.30 -7.82 -10.95
CA TYR A 44 10.47 -8.10 -10.14
C TYR A 44 10.78 -6.93 -9.21
N VAL A 45 11.48 -7.23 -8.14
CA VAL A 45 12.08 -6.26 -7.21
C VAL A 45 13.53 -6.66 -6.93
N SER A 46 14.33 -5.71 -6.46
CA SER A 46 15.70 -5.94 -6.05
C SER A 46 15.77 -5.93 -4.53
N MET A 47 16.20 -7.04 -3.94
CA MET A 47 16.54 -7.08 -2.52
C MET A 47 17.81 -6.28 -2.26
N ALA A 48 18.03 -5.87 -1.02
CA ALA A 48 19.14 -4.97 -0.66
C ALA A 48 20.53 -5.57 -0.88
N ASP A 49 20.65 -6.91 -0.99
CA ASP A 49 21.88 -7.59 -1.39
C ASP A 49 22.07 -7.69 -2.92
N GLY A 50 21.15 -7.11 -3.69
CA GLY A 50 21.09 -7.17 -5.15
C GLY A 50 20.37 -8.41 -5.69
N TYR A 51 19.83 -9.30 -4.82
CA TYR A 51 19.07 -10.45 -5.28
C TYR A 51 17.78 -10.02 -5.96
N ARG A 52 17.56 -10.49 -7.18
CA ARG A 52 16.34 -10.22 -7.92
C ARG A 52 15.25 -11.21 -7.49
N GLN A 53 14.14 -10.70 -6.99
CA GLN A 53 13.00 -11.51 -6.58
C GLN A 53 11.81 -11.32 -7.53
N TYR A 54 11.21 -12.43 -7.98
CA TYR A 54 9.92 -12.40 -8.67
C TYR A 54 8.79 -12.08 -7.70
N VAL A 55 7.84 -11.24 -8.10
CA VAL A 55 6.73 -10.78 -7.24
C VAL A 55 5.43 -10.66 -8.01
N PHE A 56 4.33 -10.71 -7.27
CA PHE A 56 3.05 -10.16 -7.67
C PHE A 56 2.88 -8.81 -6.98
N GLY A 57 2.18 -7.88 -7.62
CA GLY A 57 1.96 -6.58 -7.02
C GLY A 57 0.82 -5.83 -7.65
N PHE A 58 0.59 -4.65 -7.10
CA PHE A 58 -0.29 -3.68 -7.73
C PHE A 58 0.54 -2.52 -8.29
N THR A 59 0.05 -1.90 -9.35
CA THR A 59 0.54 -0.62 -9.83
C THR A 59 -0.59 0.35 -10.04
N ASP A 60 -0.34 1.62 -9.76
CA ASP A 60 -1.26 2.71 -10.07
C ASP A 60 -1.15 3.09 -11.55
N LYS A 61 -2.29 3.08 -12.24
CA LYS A 61 -2.47 3.50 -13.64
C LYS A 61 -3.62 4.49 -13.78
N THR A 62 -3.90 5.24 -12.72
CA THR A 62 -4.90 6.31 -12.72
C THR A 62 -4.61 7.30 -13.86
N GLY A 63 -5.59 7.50 -14.72
CA GLY A 63 -5.49 8.39 -15.88
C GLY A 63 -4.97 7.74 -17.17
N VAL A 64 -4.55 6.46 -17.11
CA VAL A 64 -4.25 5.69 -18.32
C VAL A 64 -5.56 5.25 -18.99
N PRO A 65 -5.71 5.39 -20.32
CA PRO A 65 -6.88 4.89 -21.04
C PRO A 65 -7.04 3.36 -20.90
N ASP A 66 -8.28 2.86 -20.82
CA ASP A 66 -8.51 1.42 -20.54
C ASP A 66 -8.00 0.49 -21.64
N ASN A 67 -7.96 0.97 -22.88
CA ASN A 67 -7.40 0.22 -24.00
C ASN A 67 -5.88 0.02 -23.86
N ASP A 68 -5.22 0.86 -23.06
CA ASP A 68 -3.76 0.86 -22.89
C ASP A 68 -3.35 0.36 -21.50
N VAL A 69 -4.27 0.32 -20.53
CA VAL A 69 -3.96 0.09 -19.10
C VAL A 69 -3.22 -1.22 -18.82
N LEU A 70 -3.61 -2.31 -19.48
CA LEU A 70 -2.97 -3.61 -19.28
C LEU A 70 -1.57 -3.67 -19.89
N LEU A 71 -1.38 -3.04 -21.06
CA LEU A 71 -0.08 -2.97 -21.72
C LEU A 71 0.89 -2.10 -20.93
N GLU A 72 0.42 -0.95 -20.45
CA GLU A 72 1.19 -0.04 -19.60
C GLU A 72 1.57 -0.66 -18.24
N ALA A 73 0.79 -1.62 -17.74
CA ALA A 73 1.03 -2.32 -16.49
C ALA A 73 1.92 -3.57 -16.62
N GLU A 74 2.17 -4.08 -17.83
CA GLU A 74 2.98 -5.30 -18.02
C GLU A 74 4.32 -5.20 -17.25
N MET A 75 4.62 -6.20 -16.41
CA MET A 75 5.86 -6.28 -15.62
C MET A 75 6.08 -5.13 -14.60
N ASP A 76 5.03 -4.40 -14.21
CA ASP A 76 5.11 -3.21 -13.34
C ASP A 76 4.70 -3.48 -11.89
N ALA A 77 4.86 -4.71 -11.39
CA ALA A 77 4.56 -5.00 -9.98
C ALA A 77 5.42 -4.15 -9.04
N GLN A 78 4.79 -3.51 -8.06
CA GLN A 78 5.46 -2.68 -7.06
C GLN A 78 5.42 -3.36 -5.69
N SER A 79 6.50 -3.20 -4.93
CA SER A 79 6.59 -3.59 -3.51
C SER A 79 7.09 -2.40 -2.68
N PRO A 80 6.31 -1.92 -1.69
CA PRO A 80 4.95 -2.34 -1.40
C PRO A 80 4.04 -1.86 -2.54
N ALA A 81 2.79 -2.30 -2.53
CA ALA A 81 1.79 -1.75 -3.42
C ALA A 81 1.62 -0.22 -3.19
N PRO A 82 1.21 0.55 -4.21
CA PRO A 82 1.07 2.01 -4.11
C PRO A 82 0.29 2.45 -2.87
N PRO A 83 0.83 3.34 -2.03
CA PRO A 83 0.14 3.77 -0.83
C PRO A 83 -1.11 4.58 -1.20
N ILE A 84 -2.20 4.35 -0.47
CA ILE A 84 -3.45 5.10 -0.64
C ILE A 84 -3.59 6.07 0.52
N ARG A 85 -3.80 7.35 0.22
CA ARG A 85 -4.11 8.38 1.23
C ARG A 85 -5.41 9.09 0.88
N VAL A 86 -6.40 8.95 1.74
CA VAL A 86 -7.76 9.51 1.57
C VAL A 86 -8.22 10.16 2.87
N GLN A 87 -9.27 10.98 2.83
CA GLN A 87 -9.86 11.60 4.01
C GLN A 87 -11.17 10.91 4.38
N GLU A 88 -11.43 10.80 5.69
CA GLU A 88 -12.69 10.29 6.22
C GLU A 88 -13.91 10.90 5.51
N GLY A 89 -14.90 10.05 5.21
CA GLY A 89 -16.17 10.46 4.62
C GLY A 89 -16.13 10.75 3.13
N GLN A 90 -14.96 10.77 2.48
CA GLN A 90 -14.84 10.88 1.02
C GLN A 90 -15.53 9.69 0.34
N GLU A 91 -16.10 9.94 -0.84
CA GLU A 91 -16.48 8.87 -1.75
C GLU A 91 -15.24 8.45 -2.54
N PHE A 92 -14.89 7.17 -2.47
CA PHE A 92 -13.70 6.61 -3.10
C PHE A 92 -14.09 5.48 -4.05
N TYR A 93 -13.65 5.58 -5.30
CA TYR A 93 -13.84 4.56 -6.32
C TYR A 93 -12.48 3.98 -6.72
N LEU A 94 -12.33 2.66 -6.61
CA LEU A 94 -11.12 1.96 -7.01
C LEU A 94 -11.45 1.01 -8.15
N THR A 95 -10.91 1.25 -9.35
CA THR A 95 -10.96 0.24 -10.41
C THR A 95 -9.74 -0.67 -10.27
N LEU A 96 -9.96 -1.98 -10.13
CA LEU A 96 -8.94 -2.99 -10.30
C LEU A 96 -9.06 -3.57 -11.71
N SER A 97 -7.98 -3.53 -12.48
CA SER A 97 -7.79 -4.41 -13.63
C SER A 97 -6.81 -5.52 -13.28
N THR A 98 -6.95 -6.69 -13.90
CA THR A 98 -5.98 -7.77 -13.74
C THR A 98 -5.27 -8.02 -15.06
N ALA A 99 -3.96 -7.81 -15.09
CA ALA A 99 -3.14 -8.13 -16.24
C ALA A 99 -2.84 -9.63 -16.29
N PRO A 100 -2.72 -10.24 -17.48
CA PRO A 100 -2.11 -11.57 -17.60
C PRO A 100 -0.67 -11.55 -17.07
N MET A 101 -0.28 -12.58 -16.32
CA MET A 101 1.08 -12.72 -15.81
C MET A 101 2.05 -13.02 -16.95
N LYS A 102 3.09 -12.19 -17.10
CA LYS A 102 4.06 -12.32 -18.20
C LYS A 102 5.06 -13.44 -17.95
N MET A 103 5.51 -13.61 -16.72
CA MET A 103 6.49 -14.65 -16.34
C MET A 103 5.84 -16.00 -16.05
N ARG A 104 4.57 -15.99 -15.61
CA ARG A 104 3.77 -17.17 -15.32
C ARG A 104 2.50 -17.21 -16.18
N PRO A 105 2.61 -17.32 -17.51
CA PRO A 105 1.44 -17.31 -18.42
C PRO A 105 0.51 -18.52 -18.23
N ASP A 106 0.93 -19.51 -17.44
CA ASP A 106 0.14 -20.65 -17.01
C ASP A 106 -0.77 -20.35 -15.81
N LEU A 107 -0.53 -19.25 -15.08
CA LEU A 107 -1.39 -18.77 -14.00
C LEU A 107 -2.49 -17.87 -14.57
N PHE A 108 -3.75 -18.23 -14.26
CA PHE A 108 -4.95 -17.49 -14.67
C PHE A 108 -5.66 -16.91 -13.46
N ASP A 109 -4.91 -16.62 -12.40
CA ASP A 109 -5.45 -16.20 -11.13
C ASP A 109 -6.20 -14.88 -11.27
N ALA A 110 -7.35 -14.83 -10.61
CA ALA A 110 -8.00 -13.56 -10.37
C ALA A 110 -7.22 -12.77 -9.31
N HIS A 111 -7.38 -11.46 -9.31
CA HIS A 111 -6.99 -10.61 -8.19
C HIS A 111 -8.19 -9.90 -7.60
N SER A 112 -8.08 -9.53 -6.34
CA SER A 112 -9.05 -8.70 -5.64
C SER A 112 -8.32 -7.61 -4.86
N VAL A 113 -9.08 -6.62 -4.36
CA VAL A 113 -8.59 -5.68 -3.36
C VAL A 113 -9.46 -5.85 -2.11
N HIS A 114 -8.91 -6.51 -1.11
CA HIS A 114 -9.47 -6.59 0.23
C HIS A 114 -8.99 -5.44 1.10
N TRP A 115 -9.89 -4.87 1.90
CA TRP A 115 -9.65 -3.67 2.70
C TRP A 115 -9.55 -4.02 4.17
N HIS A 116 -8.35 -4.35 4.60
CA HIS A 116 -8.09 -4.81 5.95
C HIS A 116 -8.38 -3.71 6.97
N GLY A 117 -9.36 -3.97 7.84
CA GLY A 117 -9.79 -3.10 8.93
C GLY A 117 -10.92 -2.12 8.57
N PHE A 118 -11.31 -1.98 7.30
CA PHE A 118 -12.43 -1.10 6.93
C PHE A 118 -13.75 -1.68 7.48
N PRO A 119 -14.49 -0.94 8.33
CA PRO A 119 -15.71 -1.45 8.92
C PRO A 119 -16.90 -1.38 7.97
N ASN A 120 -17.82 -2.34 8.09
CA ASN A 120 -19.15 -2.34 7.44
C ASN A 120 -19.11 -2.18 5.91
N ILE A 121 -18.11 -2.77 5.26
CA ILE A 121 -18.05 -2.84 3.80
C ILE A 121 -19.20 -3.70 3.27
N ALA A 122 -19.80 -3.27 2.16
CA ALA A 122 -20.76 -4.11 1.45
C ALA A 122 -20.03 -5.39 0.98
N PRO A 123 -20.53 -6.61 1.28
CA PRO A 123 -19.78 -7.85 1.02
C PRO A 123 -19.27 -8.01 -0.41
N ILE A 124 -19.96 -7.45 -1.41
CA ILE A 124 -19.53 -7.49 -2.81
C ILE A 124 -18.22 -6.73 -3.08
N PHE A 125 -17.93 -5.71 -2.26
CA PHE A 125 -16.74 -4.88 -2.37
C PHE A 125 -15.62 -5.34 -1.43
N ASP A 126 -15.90 -6.14 -0.40
CA ASP A 126 -14.90 -6.52 0.62
C ASP A 126 -13.60 -7.13 0.07
N GLY A 127 -13.61 -7.69 -1.15
CA GLY A 127 -12.45 -8.26 -1.81
C GLY A 127 -12.14 -9.70 -1.37
N GLU A 128 -12.91 -10.25 -0.43
CA GLU A 128 -12.85 -11.65 -0.02
C GLU A 128 -13.48 -12.56 -1.10
N PRO A 129 -12.79 -13.59 -1.60
CA PRO A 129 -13.24 -14.32 -2.81
C PRO A 129 -14.60 -15.03 -2.72
N MET A 130 -15.09 -15.40 -1.53
CA MET A 130 -16.36 -16.12 -1.38
C MET A 130 -17.57 -15.20 -1.41
N ALA A 131 -17.44 -13.98 -0.87
CA ALA A 131 -18.53 -13.01 -0.78
C ALA A 131 -18.40 -11.81 -1.76
N SER A 132 -17.22 -11.63 -2.36
CA SER A 132 -16.89 -10.52 -3.26
C SER A 132 -16.56 -10.97 -4.69
N ILE A 133 -16.18 -10.02 -5.55
CA ILE A 133 -15.75 -10.26 -6.93
C ILE A 133 -14.22 -10.34 -7.00
N GLY A 134 -13.72 -11.49 -7.46
CA GLY A 134 -12.38 -11.61 -8.02
C GLY A 134 -12.37 -11.17 -9.48
N THR A 135 -11.35 -10.40 -9.86
CA THR A 135 -11.17 -9.87 -11.21
C THR A 135 -10.22 -10.78 -11.98
N ASN A 136 -10.77 -11.54 -12.94
CA ASN A 136 -9.98 -12.43 -13.80
C ASN A 136 -9.01 -11.64 -14.71
N PRO A 137 -7.95 -12.28 -15.22
CA PRO A 137 -7.06 -11.67 -16.22
C PRO A 137 -7.82 -11.11 -17.42
N GLY A 138 -7.50 -9.87 -17.80
CA GLY A 138 -8.16 -9.13 -18.88
C GLY A 138 -9.48 -8.45 -18.47
N ALA A 139 -9.95 -8.65 -17.24
CA ALA A 139 -11.16 -8.01 -16.73
C ALA A 139 -10.84 -6.78 -15.87
N SER A 140 -11.87 -5.98 -15.60
CA SER A 140 -11.80 -4.86 -14.65
C SER A 140 -13.06 -4.82 -13.78
N PHE A 141 -12.88 -4.43 -12.53
CA PHE A 141 -13.96 -4.28 -11.55
C PHE A 141 -13.77 -3.00 -10.73
N THR A 142 -14.84 -2.25 -10.49
CA THR A 142 -14.79 -1.01 -9.72
C THR A 142 -15.43 -1.20 -8.35
N TYR A 143 -14.63 -1.02 -7.31
CA TYR A 143 -15.05 -0.95 -5.92
C TYR A 143 -15.56 0.47 -5.58
N TYR A 144 -16.49 0.55 -4.65
CA TYR A 144 -16.94 1.81 -4.06
C TYR A 144 -16.86 1.77 -2.53
N TYR A 145 -16.31 2.83 -1.97
CA TYR A 145 -16.25 3.06 -0.53
C TYR A 145 -16.71 4.46 -0.17
N LYS A 146 -17.45 4.54 0.94
CA LYS A 146 -17.45 5.74 1.75
C LYS A 146 -16.33 5.56 2.76
N VAL A 147 -15.27 6.37 2.65
CA VAL A 147 -14.05 6.23 3.45
C VAL A 147 -14.41 6.27 4.94
N PRO A 148 -13.92 5.31 5.76
CA PRO A 148 -14.31 5.16 7.15
C PRO A 148 -13.65 6.22 8.04
N ALA A 149 -13.73 6.02 9.36
CA ALA A 149 -13.05 6.84 10.35
C ALA A 149 -11.52 6.90 10.10
N PRO A 150 -10.85 7.99 10.54
CA PRO A 150 -9.40 8.12 10.41
C PRO A 150 -8.64 6.97 11.06
N GLY A 151 -7.50 6.64 10.49
CA GLY A 151 -6.63 5.58 11.00
C GLY A 151 -5.71 4.98 9.93
N THR A 152 -5.01 3.95 10.34
CA THR A 152 -4.08 3.20 9.50
C THR A 152 -4.63 1.82 9.18
N TYR A 153 -4.91 1.61 7.91
CA TYR A 153 -5.52 0.42 7.33
C TYR A 153 -4.57 -0.16 6.26
N ALA A 154 -4.98 -1.28 5.67
CA ALA A 154 -4.25 -1.87 4.56
C ALA A 154 -5.21 -2.30 3.46
N TYR A 155 -4.65 -2.54 2.29
CA TYR A 155 -5.30 -3.29 1.24
C TYR A 155 -4.39 -4.39 0.74
N HIS A 156 -4.96 -5.52 0.34
CA HIS A 156 -4.20 -6.63 -0.23
C HIS A 156 -5.06 -7.51 -1.14
N CYS A 157 -4.42 -8.34 -1.97
CA CYS A 157 -5.15 -9.38 -2.67
C CYS A 157 -5.59 -10.47 -1.69
N HIS A 158 -6.82 -10.95 -1.83
CA HIS A 158 -7.37 -12.01 -0.99
C HIS A 158 -7.76 -13.27 -1.79
N VAL A 159 -7.53 -13.27 -3.11
CA VAL A 159 -7.49 -14.50 -3.92
C VAL A 159 -6.22 -15.25 -3.55
N GLU A 160 -6.35 -16.55 -3.22
CA GLU A 160 -5.25 -17.39 -2.74
C GLU A 160 -4.36 -16.65 -1.72
N ALA A 161 -5.01 -16.03 -0.73
CA ALA A 161 -4.44 -14.93 0.07
C ALA A 161 -3.01 -15.20 0.57
N THR A 162 -2.72 -16.41 1.06
CA THR A 162 -1.37 -16.78 1.52
C THR A 162 -0.30 -16.59 0.43
N GLU A 163 -0.58 -17.03 -0.80
CA GLU A 163 0.34 -16.89 -1.93
C GLU A 163 0.44 -15.43 -2.38
N HIS A 164 -0.70 -14.79 -2.68
CA HIS A 164 -0.68 -13.45 -3.29
C HIS A 164 -0.13 -12.39 -2.32
N MET A 165 -0.41 -12.53 -1.01
CA MET A 165 0.21 -11.66 0.01
C MET A 165 1.71 -11.90 0.10
N GLN A 166 2.15 -13.16 0.16
CA GLN A 166 3.58 -13.48 0.22
C GLN A 166 4.30 -12.95 -1.00
N MET A 167 3.71 -13.10 -2.19
CA MET A 167 4.29 -12.63 -3.45
C MET A 167 4.37 -11.10 -3.56
N GLY A 168 3.74 -10.33 -2.66
CA GLY A 168 3.95 -8.88 -2.53
C GLY A 168 2.73 -7.99 -2.74
N MET A 169 1.52 -8.55 -2.90
CA MET A 169 0.29 -7.77 -3.12
C MET A 169 -0.23 -7.11 -1.83
N LEU A 170 0.58 -6.24 -1.22
CA LEU A 170 0.40 -5.67 0.12
C LEU A 170 0.54 -4.14 0.06
N GLY A 171 -0.50 -3.42 0.47
CA GLY A 171 -0.56 -1.96 0.38
C GLY A 171 -1.03 -1.28 1.67
N HIS A 172 -0.50 -0.09 1.91
CA HIS A 172 -0.85 0.75 3.05
C HIS A 172 -1.98 1.72 2.69
N VAL A 173 -2.92 1.91 3.60
CA VAL A 173 -3.99 2.92 3.47
C VAL A 173 -3.97 3.85 4.68
N THR A 174 -3.78 5.14 4.44
CA THR A 174 -3.94 6.19 5.45
C THR A 174 -5.27 6.90 5.24
N VAL A 175 -6.11 6.93 6.28
CA VAL A 175 -7.31 7.76 6.32
C VAL A 175 -7.05 8.94 7.25
N THR A 176 -7.08 10.16 6.71
CA THR A 176 -6.90 11.39 7.48
C THR A 176 -8.22 11.86 8.13
N PRO A 177 -8.16 12.49 9.32
CA PRO A 177 -9.37 12.93 10.01
C PRO A 177 -10.02 14.15 9.35
N LEU A 178 -11.31 14.35 9.64
CA LEU A 178 -12.04 15.57 9.28
C LEU A 178 -11.56 16.80 10.06
N GLN A 179 -10.93 16.60 11.22
CA GLN A 179 -10.37 17.67 12.04
C GLN A 179 -9.15 18.35 11.41
N ASP A 180 -8.48 17.69 10.45
CA ASP A 180 -7.34 18.28 9.74
C ASP A 180 -7.70 19.65 9.12
N GLY A 181 -6.77 20.59 9.22
CA GLY A 181 -6.96 21.99 8.83
C GLY A 181 -7.57 22.87 9.91
N THR A 182 -8.11 22.30 11.01
CA THR A 182 -8.61 23.07 12.15
C THR A 182 -7.48 23.33 13.17
N PRO A 183 -7.08 24.58 13.44
CA PRO A 183 -6.02 24.87 14.40
C PRO A 183 -6.45 24.53 15.83
N ILE A 184 -5.76 23.59 16.49
CA ILE A 184 -6.02 23.21 17.88
C ILE A 184 -4.72 23.24 18.67
N THR A 185 -4.75 23.89 19.83
CA THR A 185 -3.58 24.02 20.70
C THR A 185 -3.55 22.86 21.70
N TYR A 186 -2.45 22.10 21.68
CA TYR A 186 -2.16 21.04 22.64
C TYR A 186 -0.76 21.25 23.22
N ALA A 187 -0.64 21.18 24.55
CA ALA A 187 0.62 21.38 25.27
C ALA A 187 1.39 22.67 24.88
N GLY A 188 0.66 23.76 24.58
CA GLY A 188 1.25 25.06 24.24
C GLY A 188 1.68 25.23 22.78
N LYS A 189 1.51 24.20 21.93
CA LYS A 189 1.76 24.25 20.49
C LYS A 189 0.45 24.07 19.72
N THR A 190 0.29 24.81 18.63
CA THR A 190 -0.89 24.71 17.76
C THR A 190 -0.57 23.77 16.59
N TYR A 191 -1.43 22.78 16.39
CA TYR A 191 -1.36 21.83 15.29
C TYR A 191 -2.52 22.05 14.33
N SER A 192 -2.31 21.69 13.07
CA SER A 192 -3.34 21.67 12.02
C SER A 192 -3.50 20.30 11.37
N GLN A 193 -2.74 19.30 11.84
CA GLN A 193 -2.78 17.92 11.37
C GLN A 193 -2.88 17.00 12.59
N PHE A 194 -3.73 15.98 12.49
CA PHE A 194 -4.06 15.08 13.60
C PHE A 194 -4.08 13.64 13.13
N ALA A 195 -3.74 12.70 14.01
CA ALA A 195 -3.85 11.30 13.66
C ALA A 195 -5.33 10.86 13.57
N TYR A 196 -6.19 11.44 14.42
CA TYR A 196 -7.62 11.12 14.58
C TYR A 196 -8.46 12.36 14.90
N ASN A 197 -9.80 12.24 14.85
CA ASN A 197 -10.74 13.25 15.35
C ASN A 197 -10.79 13.25 16.89
N ASP A 198 -9.72 13.70 17.53
CA ASP A 198 -9.59 13.67 19.00
C ASP A 198 -10.27 14.83 19.73
N GLY A 199 -10.61 15.92 19.03
CA GLY A 199 -11.23 17.14 19.55
C GLY A 199 -10.36 17.97 20.51
N ASP A 200 -9.37 17.35 21.17
CA ASP A 200 -8.49 17.98 22.15
C ASP A 200 -7.07 18.28 21.61
N GLY A 201 -6.77 17.84 20.38
CA GLY A 201 -5.49 18.03 19.71
C GLY A 201 -4.33 17.19 20.25
N SER A 202 -4.60 16.22 21.14
CA SER A 202 -3.58 15.36 21.75
C SER A 202 -2.81 14.49 20.74
N THR A 203 -3.42 14.19 19.61
CA THR A 203 -2.83 13.49 18.46
C THR A 203 -2.26 14.43 17.40
N GLY A 204 -2.17 15.73 17.67
CA GLY A 204 -1.59 16.71 16.77
C GLY A 204 -0.12 16.44 16.48
N TYR A 205 0.27 16.53 15.21
CA TYR A 205 1.63 16.25 14.73
C TYR A 205 2.11 17.30 13.71
N ASP A 206 3.41 17.31 13.41
CA ASP A 206 4.04 18.22 12.43
C ASP A 206 4.42 17.52 11.12
N VAL A 207 4.87 16.27 11.21
CA VAL A 207 5.23 15.42 10.07
C VAL A 207 4.72 13.99 10.32
N ASP A 208 4.27 13.30 9.27
CA ASP A 208 3.89 11.89 9.35
C ASP A 208 4.59 11.01 8.32
N TYR A 209 4.80 9.75 8.71
CA TYR A 209 5.44 8.72 7.90
C TYR A 209 4.64 7.42 7.97
N ALA A 210 4.28 6.87 6.81
CA ALA A 210 3.69 5.55 6.70
C ALA A 210 4.79 4.50 6.58
N LEU A 211 4.78 3.51 7.47
CA LEU A 211 5.74 2.41 7.51
C LEU A 211 5.00 1.09 7.35
N THR A 212 5.30 0.37 6.26
CA THR A 212 4.74 -0.94 5.96
C THR A 212 5.81 -1.98 6.21
N VAL A 213 5.62 -2.78 7.25
CA VAL A 213 6.51 -3.89 7.61
C VAL A 213 6.06 -5.12 6.84
N ILE A 214 6.95 -5.69 6.02
CA ILE A 214 6.72 -6.92 5.25
C ILE A 214 7.98 -7.79 5.31
N GLY A 215 7.82 -9.08 4.99
CA GLY A 215 8.91 -10.03 4.81
C GLY A 215 8.68 -10.86 3.56
N PHE A 216 9.77 -11.23 2.87
CA PHE A 216 9.74 -12.19 1.78
C PHE A 216 10.60 -13.42 2.07
N ASP A 217 10.06 -14.59 1.72
CA ASP A 217 10.77 -15.86 1.63
C ASP A 217 11.29 -16.06 0.20
N PRO A 218 12.60 -15.96 -0.05
CA PRO A 218 13.12 -16.10 -1.40
C PRO A 218 12.83 -17.46 -2.04
N ASN A 219 12.80 -18.54 -1.27
CA ASN A 219 12.55 -19.88 -1.82
C ASN A 219 11.11 -20.00 -2.31
N PHE A 220 10.16 -19.42 -1.57
CA PHE A 220 8.76 -19.39 -1.98
C PHE A 220 8.59 -18.61 -3.28
N HIS A 221 9.19 -17.42 -3.37
CA HIS A 221 9.12 -16.59 -4.56
C HIS A 221 9.83 -17.21 -5.78
N ASP A 222 10.97 -17.87 -5.58
CA ASP A 222 11.68 -18.58 -6.65
C ASP A 222 10.90 -19.79 -7.15
N ALA A 223 10.28 -20.54 -6.23
CA ALA A 223 9.40 -21.65 -6.58
C ALA A 223 8.18 -21.16 -7.37
N ASN A 224 7.61 -20.02 -6.97
CA ASN A 224 6.50 -19.39 -7.68
C ASN A 224 6.92 -18.82 -9.04
N GLY A 225 8.09 -18.20 -9.15
CA GLY A 225 8.60 -17.67 -10.42
C GLY A 225 8.98 -18.76 -11.44
N ASN A 226 9.04 -20.03 -11.03
CA ASN A 226 9.36 -21.13 -11.92
C ASN A 226 8.14 -21.52 -12.79
N PRO A 227 8.24 -21.50 -14.13
CA PRO A 227 7.15 -21.88 -15.02
C PRO A 227 6.85 -23.39 -15.01
N THR A 228 7.64 -24.20 -14.31
CA THR A 228 7.38 -25.62 -14.12
C THR A 228 6.49 -25.81 -12.88
N PRO A 229 5.36 -26.52 -12.99
CA PRO A 229 4.50 -26.78 -11.83
C PRO A 229 5.28 -27.48 -10.72
N GLN A 230 5.44 -26.82 -9.58
CA GLN A 230 6.01 -27.37 -8.36
C GLN A 230 5.09 -27.00 -7.18
N PRO A 231 4.93 -27.88 -6.18
CA PRO A 231 4.19 -27.51 -4.98
C PRO A 231 4.90 -26.38 -4.24
N LEU A 232 4.16 -25.34 -3.87
CA LEU A 232 4.69 -24.24 -3.09
C LEU A 232 4.90 -24.66 -1.62
N PRO A 233 6.01 -24.27 -0.98
CA PRO A 233 6.39 -24.73 0.35
C PRO A 233 5.63 -23.96 1.46
N PHE A 234 4.29 -23.91 1.42
CA PHE A 234 3.47 -23.12 2.35
C PHE A 234 3.77 -23.37 3.84
N ALA A 235 4.01 -24.63 4.22
CA ALA A 235 4.28 -25.00 5.61
C ALA A 235 5.69 -24.62 6.09
N ASP A 236 6.63 -24.44 5.15
CA ASP A 236 8.04 -24.14 5.42
C ASP A 236 8.38 -22.68 5.14
N MET A 237 7.37 -21.83 4.85
CA MET A 237 7.56 -20.42 4.56
C MET A 237 8.31 -19.74 5.71
N ARG A 238 9.40 -19.07 5.35
CA ARG A 238 10.23 -18.33 6.29
C ARG A 238 10.80 -17.10 5.62
N ASP A 239 10.30 -15.93 6.02
CA ASP A 239 10.85 -14.69 5.48
C ASP A 239 12.28 -14.50 5.97
N THR A 240 13.16 -14.17 5.03
CA THR A 240 14.57 -13.83 5.29
C THR A 240 14.95 -12.49 4.69
N TYR A 241 14.09 -11.88 3.88
CA TYR A 241 14.21 -10.50 3.43
C TYR A 241 13.15 -9.63 4.12
N MET A 242 13.51 -9.12 5.29
CA MET A 242 12.67 -8.18 6.03
C MET A 242 12.79 -6.78 5.46
N GLN A 243 11.66 -6.08 5.38
CA GLN A 243 11.57 -4.84 4.64
C GLN A 243 10.68 -3.83 5.36
N ILE A 244 11.05 -2.55 5.25
CA ILE A 244 10.16 -1.43 5.57
C ILE A 244 9.89 -0.69 4.25
N ASN A 245 8.61 -0.54 3.91
CA ASN A 245 8.20 0.04 2.63
C ASN A 245 8.90 -0.66 1.45
N GLY A 246 8.93 -2.00 1.47
CA GLY A 246 9.43 -2.82 0.36
C GLY A 246 10.95 -2.72 0.14
N ARG A 247 11.71 -2.20 1.11
CA ARG A 247 13.16 -2.07 1.05
C ARG A 247 13.78 -2.64 2.33
N GLY A 248 14.87 -3.40 2.21
CA GLY A 248 15.70 -3.79 3.35
C GLY A 248 16.78 -2.74 3.61
N TYR A 249 17.21 -2.53 4.86
CA TYR A 249 18.33 -1.63 5.14
C TYR A 249 19.60 -2.10 4.41
N PRO A 250 20.41 -1.22 3.79
CA PRO A 250 20.38 0.25 3.86
C PRO A 250 19.47 0.95 2.85
N ASP A 251 18.76 0.24 1.97
CA ASP A 251 17.92 0.88 0.95
C ASP A 251 16.69 1.60 1.54
N THR A 252 16.33 1.29 2.78
CA THR A 252 15.28 2.01 3.53
C THR A 252 15.56 3.50 3.68
N ILE A 253 16.83 3.90 3.75
CA ILE A 253 17.22 5.32 3.89
C ILE A 253 17.52 6.01 2.57
N ASN A 254 17.53 5.27 1.45
CA ASN A 254 17.75 5.84 0.14
C ASN A 254 16.51 6.65 -0.28
N THR A 255 16.62 7.97 -0.38
CA THR A 255 15.48 8.82 -0.73
C THR A 255 15.08 8.76 -2.20
N GLU A 256 15.94 8.21 -3.06
CA GLU A 256 15.67 8.04 -4.49
C GLU A 256 14.80 6.79 -4.76
N ILE A 257 14.29 6.71 -5.99
CA ILE A 257 13.74 5.47 -6.53
C ILE A 257 14.92 4.50 -6.73
N LEU A 258 14.77 3.26 -6.25
CA LEU A 258 15.82 2.25 -6.44
C LEU A 258 15.94 1.90 -7.92
N ASN A 259 17.15 1.57 -8.35
CA ASN A 259 17.38 1.11 -9.72
C ASN A 259 16.44 -0.07 -10.04
N PRO A 260 15.77 -0.06 -11.20
CA PRO A 260 14.94 -1.19 -11.61
C PRO A 260 15.72 -2.51 -11.62
N PRO A 261 15.05 -3.62 -11.30
CA PRO A 261 15.66 -4.94 -11.40
C PRO A 261 16.03 -5.26 -12.84
N ILE A 262 17.15 -5.94 -13.04
CA ILE A 262 17.51 -6.51 -14.34
C ILE A 262 16.68 -7.76 -14.56
N LEU A 263 15.88 -7.87 -15.62
CA LEU A 263 15.03 -9.02 -15.90
C LEU A 263 15.84 -10.27 -16.30
N PRO A 264 15.24 -11.47 -16.29
CA PRO A 264 15.95 -12.71 -16.67
C PRO A 264 16.55 -12.70 -18.08
N ASP A 265 15.99 -11.92 -19.00
CA ASP A 265 16.49 -11.75 -20.37
C ASP A 265 17.63 -10.70 -20.48
N GLY A 266 18.03 -10.09 -19.37
CA GLY A 266 19.07 -9.06 -19.29
C GLY A 266 18.59 -7.64 -19.58
N SER A 267 17.31 -7.44 -19.87
CA SER A 267 16.74 -6.09 -20.02
C SER A 267 16.49 -5.42 -18.67
N THR A 268 16.35 -4.10 -18.65
CA THR A 268 15.97 -3.35 -17.45
C THR A 268 14.46 -3.42 -17.25
N GLY A 269 14.03 -3.80 -16.04
CA GLY A 269 12.62 -3.82 -15.64
C GLY A 269 12.06 -2.42 -15.38
N LYS A 270 10.90 -2.37 -14.71
CA LYS A 270 10.25 -1.12 -14.28
C LYS A 270 10.64 -0.76 -12.84
N ASP A 271 10.49 0.51 -12.49
CA ASP A 271 10.65 0.99 -11.13
C ASP A 271 9.64 0.28 -10.22
N SER A 272 10.10 -0.57 -9.29
CA SER A 272 9.20 -1.38 -8.45
C SER A 272 9.24 -1.04 -6.96
N GLN A 273 10.30 -0.38 -6.47
CA GLN A 273 10.46 0.02 -5.07
C GLN A 273 10.55 1.54 -4.98
N LYS A 274 9.41 2.22 -4.80
CA LYS A 274 9.29 3.69 -4.93
C LYS A 274 9.21 4.44 -3.61
N VAL A 275 8.96 3.74 -2.50
CA VAL A 275 8.72 4.35 -1.20
C VAL A 275 9.90 4.06 -0.28
N ASN A 276 10.52 5.09 0.28
CA ASN A 276 11.57 4.95 1.30
C ASN A 276 10.98 4.95 2.72
N ALA A 277 11.82 4.72 3.72
CA ALA A 277 11.43 4.71 5.12
C ALA A 277 12.27 5.69 5.98
N LEU A 278 13.01 6.62 5.35
CA LEU A 278 13.78 7.62 6.07
C LEU A 278 12.83 8.60 6.77
N ILE A 279 12.99 8.74 8.08
CA ILE A 279 12.19 9.66 8.89
C ILE A 279 13.05 10.88 9.19
N GLN A 280 12.53 12.09 8.94
CA GLN A 280 13.23 13.34 9.20
C GLN A 280 12.31 14.32 9.92
N ALA A 281 12.84 15.01 10.92
CA ALA A 281 12.12 16.06 11.62
C ALA A 281 13.08 17.08 12.21
N THR A 282 12.64 18.33 12.31
CA THR A 282 13.33 19.34 13.11
C THR A 282 13.06 19.10 14.60
N GLN A 283 14.06 19.30 15.46
CA GLN A 283 13.90 19.20 16.91
C GLN A 283 12.72 20.06 17.40
N GLY A 284 11.86 19.48 18.24
CA GLY A 284 10.62 20.12 18.70
C GLY A 284 9.40 19.88 17.80
N GLN A 285 9.56 19.14 16.70
CA GLN A 285 8.42 18.59 15.96
C GLN A 285 7.92 17.29 16.60
N ARG A 286 6.62 17.04 16.48
CA ARG A 286 6.00 15.73 16.73
C ARG A 286 5.93 14.96 15.43
N ILE A 287 6.48 13.74 15.44
CA ILE A 287 6.44 12.81 14.32
C ILE A 287 5.31 11.83 14.56
N LEU A 288 4.41 11.67 13.59
CA LEU A 288 3.44 10.58 13.58
C LEU A 288 3.98 9.43 12.72
N LEU A 289 4.22 8.27 13.34
CA LEU A 289 4.49 7.03 12.63
C LEU A 289 3.20 6.23 12.51
N ARG A 290 2.80 5.96 11.27
CA ARG A 290 1.67 5.11 10.91
C ARG A 290 2.21 3.75 10.51
N ILE A 291 2.23 2.80 11.44
CA ILE A 291 2.92 1.53 11.25
C ILE A 291 1.90 0.43 10.99
N MET A 292 2.11 -0.32 9.91
CA MET A 292 1.26 -1.44 9.51
C MET A 292 2.15 -2.66 9.26
N ASN A 293 1.92 -3.75 10.00
CA ASN A 293 2.62 -5.00 9.74
C ASN A 293 1.75 -5.89 8.83
N LEU A 294 2.25 -6.18 7.62
CA LEU A 294 1.62 -7.07 6.65
C LEU A 294 2.44 -8.32 6.37
N SER A 295 3.41 -8.64 7.24
CA SER A 295 4.15 -9.90 7.17
C SER A 295 3.19 -11.08 7.33
N THR A 296 3.39 -12.12 6.53
CA THR A 296 2.51 -13.30 6.48
C THR A 296 2.84 -14.33 7.56
N VAL A 297 4.11 -14.41 7.96
CA VAL A 297 4.63 -15.45 8.87
C VAL A 297 5.37 -14.92 10.09
N HIS A 298 5.45 -13.58 10.28
CA HIS A 298 6.22 -12.97 11.38
C HIS A 298 5.43 -12.03 12.27
N PHE A 299 5.83 -12.03 13.55
CA PHE A 299 5.52 -10.99 14.52
C PHE A 299 6.77 -10.15 14.70
N SER A 300 6.71 -8.86 14.38
CA SER A 300 7.86 -7.98 14.51
C SER A 300 7.75 -7.16 15.78
N THR A 301 8.86 -7.07 16.53
CA THR A 301 8.98 -6.19 17.70
C THR A 301 9.95 -5.08 17.38
N ILE A 302 9.46 -3.87 17.18
CA ILE A 302 10.29 -2.71 16.83
C ILE A 302 10.62 -1.87 18.06
N THR A 303 11.79 -1.24 18.04
CA THR A 303 12.31 -0.35 19.09
C THR A 303 12.91 0.91 18.47
N ILE A 304 12.92 2.00 19.24
CA ILE A 304 13.63 3.24 18.90
C ILE A 304 14.49 3.65 20.11
N PRO A 305 15.74 3.17 20.20
CA PRO A 305 16.60 3.53 21.31
C PRO A 305 16.80 5.05 21.39
N GLY A 306 16.45 5.65 22.53
CA GLY A 306 16.62 7.08 22.78
C GLY A 306 15.40 7.97 22.51
N ILE A 307 14.32 7.43 21.92
CA ILE A 307 13.07 8.16 21.70
C ILE A 307 11.90 7.32 22.20
N THR A 308 11.17 7.82 23.19
CA THR A 308 9.98 7.15 23.72
C THR A 308 8.86 7.17 22.68
N MET A 309 8.25 6.01 22.42
CA MET A 309 7.08 5.88 21.57
C MET A 309 5.81 6.08 22.39
N LYS A 310 4.99 7.08 22.04
CA LYS A 310 3.63 7.23 22.60
C LYS A 310 2.63 6.60 21.64
N VAL A 311 2.08 5.45 21.99
CA VAL A 311 1.05 4.77 21.18
C VAL A 311 -0.29 5.45 21.44
N VAL A 312 -0.89 6.01 20.39
CA VAL A 312 -2.16 6.74 20.48
C VAL A 312 -3.32 5.97 19.84
N ALA A 313 -3.05 5.03 18.95
CA ALA A 313 -4.06 4.19 18.32
C ALA A 313 -3.54 2.80 17.97
N LYS A 314 -4.47 1.86 17.82
CA LYS A 314 -4.23 0.51 17.33
C LYS A 314 -5.35 0.09 16.40
N ASP A 315 -5.02 -0.61 15.33
CA ASP A 315 -5.98 -1.21 14.39
C ASP A 315 -7.05 -0.18 13.95
N ALA A 316 -6.57 0.96 13.48
CA ALA A 316 -7.36 2.13 13.06
C ALA A 316 -8.36 2.69 14.10
N SER A 317 -8.11 2.43 15.39
CA SER A 317 -8.95 2.90 16.49
C SER A 317 -8.15 3.72 17.49
N LEU A 318 -8.59 4.96 17.71
CA LEU A 318 -8.03 5.84 18.73
C LEU A 318 -8.13 5.19 20.11
N LEU A 319 -7.03 5.17 20.87
CA LEU A 319 -7.01 4.69 22.25
C LEU A 319 -7.64 5.73 23.20
N ARG A 320 -8.97 5.82 23.14
CA ARG A 320 -9.81 6.67 23.99
C ARG A 320 -10.84 5.81 24.69
N ALA A 321 -11.10 6.08 25.97
CA ALA A 321 -12.16 5.40 26.70
C ALA A 321 -13.55 5.78 26.14
N GLY A 322 -14.55 4.96 26.43
CA GLY A 322 -15.93 5.19 25.96
C GLY A 322 -16.59 6.48 26.49
N ASP A 323 -15.96 7.18 27.42
CA ASP A 323 -16.37 8.53 27.87
C ASP A 323 -16.01 9.63 26.86
N GLY A 324 -15.22 9.31 25.83
CA GLY A 324 -14.77 10.23 24.79
C GLY A 324 -13.72 11.23 25.24
N VAL A 325 -13.24 11.16 26.49
CA VAL A 325 -12.34 12.16 27.09
C VAL A 325 -11.09 11.52 27.68
N THR A 326 -11.17 10.35 28.30
CA THR A 326 -10.02 9.73 28.96
C THR A 326 -9.11 9.04 27.95
N ASN A 327 -7.89 9.56 27.80
CA ASN A 327 -6.85 8.95 26.99
C ASN A 327 -6.39 7.61 27.57
N LEU A 328 -6.35 6.58 26.72
CA LEU A 328 -5.78 5.27 27.01
C LEU A 328 -4.40 5.10 26.35
N TYR A 329 -3.79 6.21 25.94
CA TYR A 329 -2.44 6.24 25.37
C TYR A 329 -1.44 5.68 26.37
N TYR A 330 -0.38 5.07 25.86
CA TYR A 330 0.70 4.57 26.70
C TYR A 330 2.05 4.79 26.04
N ASP A 331 3.05 4.96 26.89
CA ASP A 331 4.43 5.11 26.46
C ASP A 331 5.12 3.74 26.47
N THR A 332 5.95 3.48 25.48
CA THR A 332 6.74 2.26 25.37
C THR A 332 8.06 2.50 24.67
N ASN A 333 9.03 1.62 24.90
CA ASN A 333 10.28 1.56 24.15
C ASN A 333 10.26 0.48 23.06
N THR A 334 9.30 -0.45 23.14
CA THR A 334 9.15 -1.57 22.20
C THR A 334 7.70 -1.72 21.80
N LEU A 335 7.44 -1.98 20.53
CA LEU A 335 6.11 -2.22 19.97
C LEU A 335 6.12 -3.53 19.20
N THR A 336 5.37 -4.53 19.68
CA THR A 336 5.17 -5.81 19.01
C THR A 336 3.86 -5.79 18.22
N MET A 337 3.92 -6.21 16.96
CA MET A 337 2.77 -6.30 16.05
C MET A 337 2.85 -7.60 15.24
N GLY A 338 1.74 -8.32 15.14
CA GLY A 338 1.57 -9.43 14.20
C GLY A 338 1.11 -8.94 12.82
N GLY A 339 1.11 -9.85 11.85
CA GLY A 339 0.52 -9.60 10.53
C GLY A 339 -0.93 -9.16 10.62
N GLY A 340 -1.28 -8.11 9.86
CA GLY A 340 -2.58 -7.44 9.84
C GLY A 340 -2.77 -6.35 10.90
N GLN A 341 -1.86 -6.21 11.88
CA GLN A 341 -2.01 -5.20 12.94
C GLN A 341 -1.41 -3.86 12.57
N SER A 342 -2.04 -2.78 13.03
CA SER A 342 -1.51 -1.42 12.90
C SER A 342 -1.40 -0.68 14.22
N ALA A 343 -0.51 0.29 14.26
CA ALA A 343 -0.36 1.22 15.37
C ALA A 343 0.00 2.61 14.86
N ASP A 344 -0.60 3.62 15.48
CA ASP A 344 -0.20 5.01 15.31
C ASP A 344 0.58 5.47 16.54
N VAL A 345 1.81 5.92 16.29
CA VAL A 345 2.79 6.25 17.32
C VAL A 345 3.23 7.69 17.15
N ILE A 346 3.21 8.46 18.22
CA ILE A 346 3.75 9.81 18.23
C ILE A 346 5.11 9.81 18.92
N LEU A 347 6.09 10.41 18.25
CA LEU A 347 7.40 10.73 18.80
C LEU A 347 7.46 12.24 19.05
N ASP A 348 7.67 12.64 20.29
CA ASP A 348 7.91 14.04 20.66
C ASP A 348 9.41 14.32 20.70
N THR A 349 9.89 15.15 19.78
CA THR A 349 11.33 15.43 19.63
C THR A 349 11.79 16.65 20.44
N THR A 350 10.92 17.26 21.26
CA THR A 350 11.24 18.48 22.03
C THR A 350 12.49 18.34 22.89
N ASN A 351 12.68 17.18 23.54
CA ASN A 351 13.83 16.90 24.40
C ASN A 351 14.78 15.86 23.79
N VAL A 352 14.69 15.61 22.48
CA VAL A 352 15.53 14.66 21.76
C VAL A 352 16.66 15.44 21.08
N PRO A 353 17.94 15.24 21.45
CA PRO A 353 19.05 15.94 20.81
C PRO A 353 19.10 15.69 19.29
N PRO A 354 19.53 16.68 18.48
CA PRO A 354 19.78 16.46 17.06
C PRO A 354 20.77 15.33 16.83
N GLY A 355 20.52 14.51 15.81
CA GLY A 355 21.30 13.31 15.52
C GLY A 355 20.49 12.24 14.78
N THR A 356 21.14 11.12 14.49
CA THR A 356 20.52 9.95 13.87
C THR A 356 20.19 8.91 14.92
N TYR A 357 18.93 8.50 14.95
CA TYR A 357 18.39 7.40 15.75
C TYR A 357 17.94 6.29 14.81
N PHE A 358 17.75 5.09 15.34
CA PHE A 358 17.33 3.94 14.53
C PHE A 358 15.97 3.44 15.01
N LEU A 359 15.06 3.22 14.06
CA LEU A 359 13.92 2.35 14.25
C LEU A 359 14.30 0.98 13.70
N HIS A 360 14.31 -0.04 14.55
CA HIS A 360 14.71 -1.37 14.13
C HIS A 360 14.01 -2.46 14.95
N THR A 361 13.94 -3.67 14.40
CA THR A 361 13.47 -4.84 15.14
C THR A 361 14.43 -5.25 16.27
N THR A 362 13.89 -5.83 17.34
CA THR A 362 14.66 -6.46 18.42
C THR A 362 15.04 -7.91 18.10
N ASP A 363 14.45 -8.51 17.06
CA ASP A 363 14.87 -9.82 16.58
C ASP A 363 16.09 -9.69 15.66
N HIS A 364 17.25 -10.16 16.13
CA HIS A 364 18.49 -10.08 15.37
C HIS A 364 18.45 -10.88 14.06
N GLY A 365 17.61 -11.91 13.94
CA GLY A 365 17.44 -12.66 12.69
C GLY A 365 16.77 -11.81 11.60
N GLU A 366 15.93 -10.86 11.99
CA GLU A 366 15.25 -9.92 11.11
C GLU A 366 16.13 -8.71 10.72
N LEU A 367 17.34 -8.59 11.31
CA LEU A 367 18.35 -7.56 11.00
C LEU A 367 19.37 -8.04 9.94
N SER A 368 18.87 -8.77 8.95
CA SER A 368 19.67 -9.34 7.87
C SER A 368 18.94 -9.20 6.53
N ASN A 369 19.72 -9.14 5.45
CA ASN A 369 19.22 -9.33 4.10
C ASN A 369 19.58 -10.76 3.68
N ASN A 370 18.73 -11.71 4.04
CA ASN A 370 18.96 -13.15 3.86
C ASN A 370 20.24 -13.65 4.54
N GLN A 371 21.34 -13.82 3.80
CA GLN A 371 22.61 -14.30 4.34
C GLN A 371 23.56 -13.15 4.72
N GLN A 372 23.22 -11.90 4.36
CA GLN A 372 24.04 -10.74 4.70
C GLN A 372 23.66 -10.18 6.06
N ASP A 373 24.65 -10.14 6.95
CA ASP A 373 24.55 -9.46 8.24
C ASP A 373 24.38 -7.94 8.05
N PHE A 374 23.76 -7.27 9.02
CA PHE A 374 23.56 -5.81 9.06
C PHE A 374 22.66 -5.26 7.95
N GLY A 375 21.38 -5.65 7.99
CA GLY A 375 20.36 -5.21 7.04
C GLY A 375 18.94 -5.39 7.56
N GLY A 376 17.98 -5.61 6.67
CA GLY A 376 16.63 -6.04 7.03
C GLY A 376 15.76 -4.95 7.65
N LEU A 377 15.05 -5.29 8.73
CA LEU A 377 14.00 -4.44 9.34
C LEU A 377 14.59 -3.30 10.18
N MET A 378 15.13 -2.30 9.49
CA MET A 378 15.75 -1.13 10.08
C MET A 378 15.57 0.11 9.19
N THR A 379 15.41 1.26 9.81
CA THR A 379 15.50 2.58 9.16
C THR A 379 16.03 3.63 10.13
N GLU A 380 16.28 4.83 9.62
CA GLU A 380 16.82 5.96 10.36
C GLU A 380 15.77 7.04 10.64
N ILE A 381 15.91 7.65 11.82
CA ILE A 381 15.20 8.86 12.25
C ILE A 381 16.25 9.95 12.43
N VAL A 382 16.22 10.95 11.56
CA VAL A 382 17.16 12.07 11.57
C VAL A 382 16.50 13.29 12.20
N ILE A 383 16.97 13.67 13.38
CA ILE A 383 16.55 14.89 14.08
C ILE A 383 17.49 16.03 13.71
N ILE A 384 16.96 17.01 12.99
CA ILE A 384 17.65 18.19 12.46
C ILE A 384 17.58 19.32 13.51
N PRO A 385 18.66 20.11 13.70
CA PRO A 385 18.66 21.26 14.61
C PRO A 385 17.58 22.31 14.36
#